data_AF-A0A6G3X426-F1
#
_entry.id   AF-A0A6G3X426-F1
#
_cell.length_a   1.000
_cell.length_b   1.000
_cell.length_c   1.000
_cell.angle_alpha   90.00
_cell.angle_beta   90.00
_cell.angle_gamma   90.00
#
_symmetry.space_group_name_H-M   'P 1'
#
loop_
_entity.id
_entity.type
_entity.pdbx_description
1 polymer ?
#
loop_
_entity_poly.entity_id
_entity_poly.type
_entity_poly.pdbx_seq_one_letter_code
_entity_poly.pdbx_strand_id
1 'polypeptide(L)'
;HHLVGRGVGPESVVGVCLERGVELVVALLAVMKAGGAYLPIDPEHPAERIGVVLQDAGPVAVVTSGALESLVPAGVGRVVLDDPSTVAALTASETTAVGRSLR
;
A
#
# COMPACT_ATOMS: atom_id res chain seq x y z
N HIS A 1 3.96 9.67 -3.60
CA HIS A 1 3.05 10.22 -4.62
C HIS A 1 2.09 9.20 -5.20
N HIS A 2 2.52 7.97 -5.53
CA HIS A 2 1.62 6.94 -6.07
C HIS A 2 0.36 6.70 -5.21
N LEU A 3 0.49 6.55 -3.89
CA LEU A 3 -0.65 6.37 -2.98
C LEU A 3 -1.61 7.57 -2.97
N VAL A 4 -1.09 8.80 -3.04
CA VAL A 4 -1.92 10.01 -3.16
C VAL A 4 -2.71 9.99 -4.48
N GLY A 5 -2.08 9.58 -5.58
CA GLY A 5 -2.75 9.39 -6.88
C GLY A 5 -3.82 8.28 -6.87
N ARG A 6 -3.77 7.36 -5.90
CA ARG A 6 -4.81 6.34 -5.65
C ARG A 6 -5.94 6.85 -4.75
N GLY A 7 -5.87 8.09 -4.26
CA GLY A 7 -6.86 8.70 -3.39
C GLY A 7 -6.56 8.61 -1.88
N VAL A 8 -5.35 8.22 -1.49
CA VAL A 8 -4.95 8.21 -0.07
C VAL A 8 -4.74 9.65 0.42
N GLY A 9 -5.42 9.99 1.52
CA GLY A 9 -5.29 11.26 2.23
C GLY A 9 -5.70 11.14 3.70
N PRO A 10 -6.02 12.26 4.39
CA PRO A 10 -6.54 12.25 5.75
C PRO A 10 -7.73 11.29 5.90
N GLU A 11 -7.81 10.61 7.04
CA GLU A 11 -8.89 9.66 7.39
C GLU A 11 -8.98 8.42 6.47
N SER A 12 -8.11 8.31 5.46
CA SER A 12 -8.03 7.14 4.59
C SER A 12 -7.26 6.00 5.26
N VAL A 13 -7.76 4.78 5.12
CA VAL A 13 -7.05 3.57 5.57
C VAL A 13 -6.40 2.87 4.36
N VAL A 14 -5.16 2.42 4.54
CA VAL A 14 -4.44 1.59 3.58
C VAL A 14 -4.05 0.28 4.26
N GLY A 15 -4.49 -0.84 3.71
CA GLY A 15 -4.03 -2.16 4.16
C GLY A 15 -2.58 -2.38 3.77
N VAL A 16 -1.78 -2.98 4.64
CA VAL A 16 -0.40 -3.36 4.35
C VAL A 16 -0.24 -4.84 4.68
N CYS A 17 -0.12 -5.66 3.63
CA CYS A 17 0.05 -7.11 3.72
C CYS A 17 1.40 -7.46 3.07
N LEU A 18 2.46 -7.44 3.87
CA LEU A 18 3.84 -7.67 3.42
C LEU A 18 4.58 -8.52 4.44
N GLU A 19 5.55 -9.29 3.97
CA GLU A 19 6.51 -9.94 4.85
C GLU A 19 7.39 -8.90 5.59
N ARG A 20 8.01 -9.32 6.69
CA ARG A 20 8.91 -8.46 7.46
C ARG A 20 10.14 -8.12 6.62
N GLY A 21 10.39 -6.84 6.41
CA GLY A 21 11.54 -6.38 5.64
C GLY A 21 11.52 -4.88 5.38
N VAL A 22 12.41 -4.44 4.49
CA VAL A 22 12.53 -3.03 4.08
C VAL A 22 11.25 -2.55 3.41
N GLU A 23 10.64 -3.36 2.56
CA GLU A 23 9.41 -3.01 1.84
C GLU A 23 8.25 -2.70 2.77
N LEU A 24 8.10 -3.46 3.87
CA LEU A 24 7.12 -3.18 4.92
C LEU A 24 7.36 -1.78 5.49
N VAL A 25 8.57 -1.47 5.94
CA VAL A 25 8.89 -0.16 6.51
C VAL A 25 8.65 0.98 5.51
N VAL A 26 9.05 0.78 4.25
CA VAL A 26 8.81 1.75 3.17
C VAL A 26 7.32 1.95 2.94
N ALA A 27 6.52 0.89 2.91
CA ALA A 27 5.07 0.96 2.74
C ALA A 27 4.40 1.73 3.89
N LEU A 28 4.76 1.43 5.14
CA LEU A 28 4.25 2.14 6.32
C LEU A 28 4.55 3.64 6.24
N LEU A 29 5.80 3.99 5.92
CA LEU A 29 6.22 5.38 5.72
C LEU A 29 5.52 6.04 4.54
N ALA A 30 5.30 5.32 3.44
CA ALA A 30 4.60 5.84 2.27
C ALA A 30 3.14 6.19 2.59
N VAL A 31 2.45 5.36 3.39
CA VAL A 31 1.08 5.63 3.84
C VAL A 31 1.03 6.88 4.72
N MET A 32 1.92 6.96 5.72
CA MET A 32 2.02 8.13 6.59
C MET A 32 2.35 9.40 5.81
N LYS A 33 3.29 9.34 4.86
CA LYS A 33 3.63 10.47 3.98
C LYS A 33 2.50 10.87 3.05
N ALA A 34 1.60 9.94 2.70
CA ALA A 34 0.39 10.25 1.94
C ALA A 34 -0.73 10.86 2.82
N GLY A 35 -0.55 10.87 4.14
CA GLY A 35 -1.53 11.39 5.10
C GLY A 35 -2.57 10.38 5.57
N GLY A 36 -2.44 9.10 5.20
CA GLY A 36 -3.35 8.03 5.60
C GLY A 36 -2.90 7.29 6.85
N ALA A 37 -3.80 6.46 7.38
CA ALA A 37 -3.51 5.46 8.41
C ALA A 37 -3.25 4.10 7.74
N TYR A 38 -2.29 3.34 8.26
CA TYR A 38 -2.06 1.98 7.81
C TYR A 38 -2.82 0.98 8.69
N LEU A 39 -3.33 -0.08 8.08
CA LEU A 39 -3.87 -1.26 8.74
C LEU A 39 -2.89 -2.43 8.51
N PRO A 40 -2.18 -2.90 9.55
CA PRO A 40 -1.26 -4.03 9.40
C PRO A 40 -2.06 -5.32 9.21
N ILE A 41 -1.69 -6.10 8.19
CA ILE A 41 -2.27 -7.41 7.90
C ILE A 41 -1.13 -8.41 7.94
N ASP A 42 -1.22 -9.35 8.89
CA ASP A 42 -0.27 -10.45 8.94
C ASP A 42 -0.62 -11.48 7.84
N PRO A 43 0.29 -11.76 6.89
CA PRO A 43 0.08 -12.76 5.84
C PRO A 43 -0.04 -14.19 6.38
N GLU A 44 0.39 -14.45 7.62
CA GLU A 44 0.22 -15.76 8.28
C GLU A 44 -1.25 -16.05 8.65
N HIS A 45 -2.12 -15.04 8.64
CA HIS A 45 -3.54 -15.27 8.85
C HIS A 45 -4.20 -15.98 7.65
N PRO A 46 -5.21 -16.82 7.90
CA PRO A 46 -6.02 -17.38 6.83
C PRO A 46 -6.66 -16.28 5.96
N ALA A 47 -6.70 -16.51 4.64
CA ALA A 47 -7.26 -15.55 3.67
C ALA A 47 -8.69 -15.10 3.99
N GLU A 48 -9.52 -15.99 4.55
CA GLU A 48 -10.88 -15.64 5.01
C GLU A 48 -10.86 -14.55 6.09
N ARG A 49 -9.94 -14.67 7.07
CA ARG A 49 -9.79 -13.69 8.15
C ARG A 49 -9.26 -12.36 7.64
N ILE A 50 -8.29 -12.39 6.72
CA ILE A 50 -7.81 -11.20 6.01
C ILE A 50 -8.97 -10.52 5.27
N GLY A 51 -9.82 -11.32 4.61
CA GLY A 51 -10.99 -10.82 3.90
C GLY A 51 -11.97 -10.08 4.80
N VAL A 52 -12.34 -10.65 5.95
CA VAL A 52 -13.24 -9.99 6.92
C VAL A 52 -12.65 -8.66 7.39
N VAL A 53 -11.38 -8.65 7.79
CA VAL A 53 -10.70 -7.42 8.25
C VAL A 53 -10.70 -6.33 7.17
N LEU A 54 -10.44 -6.70 5.91
CA LEU A 54 -10.44 -5.77 4.79
C LEU A 54 -11.84 -5.25 4.44
N GLN A 55 -12.87 -6.09 4.54
CA GLN A 55 -14.26 -5.67 4.32
C GLN A 55 -14.70 -4.67 5.39
N ASP A 56 -14.38 -4.94 6.66
CA ASP A 56 -14.75 -4.05 7.77
C ASP A 56 -14.00 -2.72 7.71
N ALA A 57 -12.73 -2.73 7.31
CA ALA A 57 -11.90 -1.53 7.27
C ALA A 57 -12.14 -0.66 6.03
N GLY A 58 -12.65 -1.22 4.93
CA GLY A 58 -12.88 -0.50 3.67
C GLY A 58 -11.68 0.31 3.18
N PRO A 59 -10.47 -0.26 3.08
CA PRO A 59 -9.29 0.52 2.73
C PRO A 59 -9.33 1.01 1.28
N VAL A 60 -8.70 2.16 1.03
CA VAL A 60 -8.55 2.73 -0.32
C VAL A 60 -7.79 1.75 -1.23
N ALA A 61 -6.75 1.12 -0.69
CA ALA A 61 -5.99 0.07 -1.33
C ALA A 61 -5.27 -0.81 -0.30
N VAL A 62 -4.78 -1.96 -0.76
CA VAL A 62 -3.84 -2.81 -0.04
C VAL A 62 -2.49 -2.79 -0.75
N VAL A 63 -1.43 -2.46 -0.03
CA VAL A 63 -0.05 -2.63 -0.48
C VAL A 63 0.38 -4.07 -0.17
N THR A 64 0.85 -4.79 -1.19
CA THR A 64 1.23 -6.20 -1.10
C THR A 64 2.36 -6.53 -2.11
N SER A 65 2.86 -7.75 -2.10
CA SER A 65 3.77 -8.31 -3.11
C SER A 65 3.05 -9.35 -3.97
N GLY A 66 3.61 -9.72 -5.11
CA GLY A 66 3.05 -10.70 -6.03
C GLY A 66 2.91 -12.07 -5.37
N ALA A 67 3.82 -12.41 -4.46
CA ALA A 67 3.77 -13.63 -3.67
C ALA A 67 2.55 -13.70 -2.72
N LEU A 68 2.09 -12.54 -2.22
CA LEU A 68 1.00 -12.43 -1.25
C LEU A 68 -0.30 -11.91 -1.86
N GLU A 69 -0.31 -11.58 -3.14
CA GLU A 69 -1.45 -10.95 -3.81
C GLU A 69 -2.74 -11.78 -3.67
N SER A 70 -2.59 -13.11 -3.72
CA SER A 70 -3.71 -14.07 -3.61
C SER A 70 -4.44 -14.03 -2.26
N LEU A 71 -3.80 -13.50 -1.20
CA LEU A 71 -4.42 -13.33 0.13
C LEU A 71 -5.39 -12.14 0.17
N VAL A 72 -5.25 -11.18 -0.74
CA VAL A 72 -6.14 -10.03 -0.81
C VAL A 72 -7.39 -10.44 -1.59
N PRO A 73 -8.61 -10.22 -1.08
CA PRO A 73 -9.85 -10.53 -1.79
C PRO A 73 -9.96 -9.79 -3.14
N ALA A 74 -10.72 -10.37 -4.07
CA ALA A 74 -11.08 -9.67 -5.30
C ALA A 74 -12.00 -8.46 -4.96
N GLY A 75 -11.87 -7.38 -5.72
CA GLY A 75 -12.66 -6.16 -5.54
C GLY A 75 -12.07 -5.11 -4.58
N VAL A 76 -11.01 -5.46 -3.83
CA VAL A 76 -10.21 -4.48 -3.07
C VAL A 76 -9.08 -3.97 -3.96
N GLY A 77 -8.88 -2.65 -4.01
CA GLY A 77 -7.78 -2.06 -4.78
C GLY A 77 -6.42 -2.57 -4.29
N ARG A 78 -5.51 -2.91 -5.20
CA ARG A 78 -4.18 -3.44 -4.87
C ARG A 78 -3.06 -2.57 -5.44
N VAL A 79 -1.98 -2.50 -4.69
CA VAL A 79 -0.67 -1.99 -5.12
C VAL A 79 0.33 -3.12 -4.88
N VAL A 80 0.69 -3.82 -5.94
CA VAL A 80 1.64 -4.93 -5.91
C VAL A 80 3.04 -4.36 -6.17
N LEU A 81 3.91 -4.37 -5.17
CA LEU A 81 5.17 -3.60 -5.17
C LEU A 81 6.18 -4.06 -6.24
N ASP A 82 6.25 -5.36 -6.46
CA ASP A 82 7.11 -6.06 -7.41
C ASP A 82 6.46 -6.23 -8.80
N ASP A 83 5.22 -5.77 -8.98
CA ASP A 83 4.61 -5.71 -10.30
C ASP A 83 5.36 -4.69 -11.19
N PRO A 84 5.77 -5.08 -12.42
CA PRO A 84 6.53 -4.20 -13.30
C PRO A 84 5.85 -2.86 -13.60
N SER A 85 4.52 -2.80 -13.63
CA SER A 85 3.79 -1.56 -13.87
C SER A 85 3.84 -0.63 -12.66
N THR A 86 3.77 -1.18 -11.44
CA THR A 86 3.97 -0.42 -10.20
C THR A 86 5.38 0.14 -10.12
N VAL A 87 6.40 -0.69 -10.40
CA VAL A 87 7.81 -0.27 -10.41
C VAL A 87 8.04 0.85 -11.45
N ALA A 88 7.50 0.70 -12.66
CA ALA A 88 7.59 1.74 -13.68
C ALA A 88 6.90 3.05 -13.26
N ALA A 89 5.74 2.97 -12.61
CA ALA A 89 5.03 4.16 -12.12
C ALA A 89 5.77 4.88 -10.98
N LEU A 90 6.43 4.12 -10.09
CA LEU A 90 7.21 4.66 -8.98
C LEU A 90 8.48 5.37 -9.47
N THR A 91 9.21 4.75 -10.40
CA THR A 91 10.42 5.33 -11.02
C THR A 91 10.11 6.57 -11.86
N ALA A 92 9.01 6.57 -12.61
CA ALA A 92 8.56 7.75 -13.35
C ALA A 92 8.23 8.95 -12.43
N SER A 93 7.92 8.69 -11.15
CA SER A 93 7.62 9.73 -10.15
C SER A 93 8.86 10.28 -9.44
N GLU A 94 10.06 9.69 -9.63
CA GLU A 94 11.30 10.09 -8.95
C GLU A 94 11.83 11.47 -9.38
N THR A 95 11.42 12.00 -10.53
CA THR A 95 11.93 13.29 -11.05
C THR A 95 11.40 14.53 -10.32
N THR A 96 10.30 14.47 -9.56
CA THR A 96 9.64 15.69 -9.04
C THR A 96 9.96 16.04 -7.57
N ALA A 97 10.49 15.11 -6.78
CA ALA A 97 10.43 15.23 -5.31
C ALA A 97 11.70 15.72 -4.60
N VAL A 98 12.88 15.73 -5.23
CA VAL A 98 14.14 16.07 -4.53
C VAL A 98 14.42 17.59 -4.50
N GLY A 99 13.66 18.42 -5.23
CA GLY A 99 13.96 19.85 -5.39
C GLY A 99 13.07 20.88 -4.69
N ARG A 100 11.98 20.49 -3.99
CA ARG A 100 10.91 21.44 -3.62
C ARG A 100 10.61 21.66 -2.14
N SER A 101 11.47 21.23 -1.22
CA SER A 101 11.27 21.49 0.23
C SER A 101 12.49 22.15 0.89
N LEU A 102 12.97 23.26 0.32
CA LEU A 102 13.79 24.27 1.01
C LEU A 102 13.53 25.66 0.40
N ARG A 103 12.30 26.15 0.48
CA ARG A 103 11.98 27.59 0.46
C ARG A 103 10.74 27.85 1.30
#